data_AF-A0A8T6N762-F1
#
_entry.id   AF-A0A8T6N762-F1
#
_cell.length_a   1.000
_cell.length_b   1.000
_cell.length_c   1.000
_cell.angle_alpha   90.00
_cell.angle_beta   90.00
_cell.angle_gamma   90.00
#
_symmetry.space_group_name_H-M   'P 1'
#
loop_
_entity.id
_entity.type
_entity.pdbx_description
1 polymer ?
#
loop_
_entity_poly.entity_id
_entity_poly.type
_entity_poly.pdbx_seq_one_letter_code
_entity_poly.pdbx_strand_id
1 'polypeptide(L)'
;MSHWSDYALCKGMHSEMWYPPLFKEERTAPEAQYYDLGKLVCEHCPVLDECRTEGVDEEYGMWGGQTPKERRNGVYKKTKTYLPLDKIDVMPTQDTEVPLYVPQVRLDIRKHLKRRPRNKP
;
A
#
# COMPACT_ATOMS: atom_id res chain seq x y z
N MET A 1 -8.19 17.05 -19.82
CA MET A 1 -7.21 17.29 -18.73
C MET A 1 -7.02 15.98 -18.02
N SER A 2 -5.80 15.45 -17.96
CA SER A 2 -5.48 14.27 -17.16
C SER A 2 -5.34 14.68 -15.69
N HIS A 3 -5.94 13.91 -14.79
CA HIS A 3 -5.79 14.12 -13.36
C HIS A 3 -4.55 13.38 -12.85
N TRP A 4 -3.92 13.82 -11.74
CA TRP A 4 -2.71 13.14 -11.22
C TRP A 4 -2.98 11.65 -10.93
N SER A 5 -4.19 11.33 -10.46
CA SER A 5 -4.57 9.95 -10.13
C SER A 5 -4.63 9.02 -11.35
N ASP A 6 -4.62 9.55 -12.58
CA ASP A 6 -4.55 8.74 -13.78
C ASP A 6 -3.23 7.98 -13.92
N TYR A 7 -2.17 8.47 -13.27
CA TYR A 7 -0.83 7.88 -13.27
C TYR A 7 -0.50 7.11 -11.98
N ALA A 8 -1.49 6.90 -11.10
CA ALA A 8 -1.29 6.18 -9.85
C ALA A 8 -1.07 4.68 -10.08
N LEU A 9 0.05 4.12 -9.58
CA LEU A 9 0.34 2.68 -9.71
C LEU A 9 -0.68 1.78 -9.00
N CYS A 10 -1.36 2.29 -7.97
CA CYS A 10 -2.39 1.54 -7.25
C CYS A 10 -3.69 1.38 -8.04
N LYS A 11 -3.87 2.09 -9.16
CA LYS A 11 -5.08 2.05 -9.97
C LYS A 11 -5.31 0.63 -10.50
N GLY A 12 -6.49 0.07 -10.22
CA GLY A 12 -6.87 -1.30 -10.62
C GLY A 12 -6.36 -2.41 -9.68
N MET A 13 -5.58 -2.09 -8.66
CA MET A 13 -5.18 -3.04 -7.62
C MET A 13 -6.26 -3.19 -6.55
N HIS A 14 -6.18 -4.26 -5.76
CA HIS A 14 -7.15 -4.51 -4.71
C HIS A 14 -7.14 -3.40 -3.64
N SER A 15 -8.23 -2.65 -3.57
CA SER A 15 -8.38 -1.43 -2.77
C SER A 15 -8.13 -1.64 -1.27
N GLU A 16 -8.43 -2.81 -0.72
CA GLU A 16 -8.20 -3.14 0.69
C GLU A 16 -6.73 -2.95 1.15
N MET A 17 -5.76 -2.98 0.24
CA MET A 17 -4.36 -2.65 0.59
C MET A 17 -4.17 -1.18 1.01
N TRP A 18 -5.08 -0.29 0.58
CA TRP A 18 -5.12 1.13 0.96
C TRP A 18 -6.30 1.45 1.89
N TYR A 19 -7.39 0.71 1.82
CA TYR A 19 -8.59 0.89 2.64
C TYR A 19 -9.03 -0.45 3.26
N PRO A 20 -8.35 -0.90 4.33
CA PRO A 20 -8.67 -2.18 4.96
C PRO A 20 -10.14 -2.22 5.42
N PRO A 21 -10.78 -3.40 5.49
CA PRO A 21 -12.17 -3.52 5.91
C PRO A 21 -12.44 -2.80 7.24
N LEU A 22 -13.58 -2.10 7.33
CA LEU A 22 -13.93 -1.32 8.51
C LEU A 22 -14.22 -2.22 9.71
N PHE A 23 -14.97 -3.29 9.49
CA PHE A 23 -15.34 -4.24 10.53
C PHE A 23 -14.26 -5.30 10.71
N LYS A 24 -13.98 -5.66 11.97
CA LYS A 24 -12.89 -6.57 12.30
C LYS A 24 -13.14 -7.98 11.78
N GLU A 25 -14.40 -8.39 11.73
CA GLU A 25 -14.88 -9.71 11.32
C GLU A 25 -14.67 -9.95 9.81
N GLU A 26 -14.61 -8.87 9.03
CA GLU A 26 -14.35 -8.91 7.58
C GLU A 26 -12.85 -8.93 7.25
N ARG A 27 -11.99 -8.62 8.23
CA ARG A 27 -10.53 -8.57 8.02
C ARG A 27 -9.95 -9.97 8.03
N THR A 28 -9.19 -10.29 6.99
CA THR A 28 -8.41 -11.54 6.92
C THR A 28 -7.07 -11.46 7.66
N ALA A 29 -6.67 -10.26 8.10
CA ALA A 29 -5.43 -9.98 8.81
C ALA A 29 -5.53 -8.70 9.65
N PRO A 30 -4.57 -8.41 10.55
CA PRO A 30 -4.48 -7.09 11.19
C PRO A 30 -4.33 -5.97 10.16
N GLU A 31 -4.97 -4.82 10.41
CA GLU A 31 -4.99 -3.63 9.54
C GLU A 31 -3.59 -3.23 9.03
N ALA A 32 -2.59 -3.27 9.91
CA ALA A 32 -1.21 -2.93 9.55
C ALA A 32 -0.64 -3.81 8.43
N GLN A 33 -1.09 -5.07 8.30
CA GLN A 33 -0.60 -5.96 7.25
C GLN A 33 -1.15 -5.62 5.86
N TYR A 34 -2.34 -5.04 5.78
CA TYR A 34 -2.88 -4.50 4.53
C TYR A 34 -2.04 -3.31 4.05
N TYR A 35 -1.79 -2.37 4.96
CA TYR A 35 -0.94 -1.22 4.65
C TYR A 35 0.50 -1.61 4.31
N ASP A 36 1.06 -2.65 4.95
CA ASP A 36 2.37 -3.18 4.58
C ASP A 36 2.41 -3.61 3.11
N LEU A 37 1.32 -4.19 2.58
CA LEU A 37 1.20 -4.54 1.15
C LEU A 37 1.13 -3.28 0.27
N GLY A 38 0.22 -2.35 0.57
CA GLY A 38 0.08 -1.14 -0.24
C GLY A 38 1.35 -0.26 -0.23
N LYS A 39 2.13 -0.27 0.87
CA LYS A 39 3.41 0.43 0.95
C LYS A 39 4.44 -0.08 -0.06
N LEU A 40 4.40 -1.36 -0.42
CA LEU A 40 5.27 -1.93 -1.45
C LEU A 40 5.02 -1.30 -2.82
N VAL A 41 3.76 -0.94 -3.11
CA VAL A 41 3.35 -0.29 -4.35
C VAL A 41 3.61 1.22 -4.27
N CYS A 42 3.18 1.87 -3.19
CA CYS A 42 3.31 3.32 -3.03
C CYS A 42 4.75 3.80 -3.16
N GLU A 43 5.75 3.03 -2.73
CA GLU A 43 7.15 3.47 -2.82
C GLU A 43 7.63 3.75 -4.25
N HIS A 44 7.05 3.08 -5.25
CA HIS A 44 7.41 3.30 -6.66
C HIS A 44 6.44 4.22 -7.39
N CYS A 45 5.40 4.71 -6.71
CA CYS A 45 4.32 5.46 -7.35
C CYS A 45 4.83 6.83 -7.81
N PRO A 46 4.69 7.20 -9.10
CA PRO A 46 5.21 8.46 -9.62
C PRO A 46 4.46 9.69 -9.09
N VAL A 47 3.24 9.50 -8.58
CA VAL A 47 2.37 10.56 -8.04
C VAL A 47 2.30 10.54 -6.51
N LEU A 48 3.37 10.07 -5.85
CA LEU A 48 3.41 9.89 -4.41
C LEU A 48 3.18 11.21 -3.65
N ASP A 49 3.78 12.30 -4.13
CA ASP A 49 3.76 13.59 -3.45
C ASP A 49 2.42 14.32 -3.67
N GLU A 50 1.85 14.25 -4.87
CA GLU A 50 0.50 14.72 -5.16
C GLU A 50 -0.53 13.94 -4.33
N CYS A 51 -0.45 12.61 -4.33
CA CYS A 51 -1.30 11.75 -3.50
C CYS A 51 -1.16 12.08 -2.00
N ARG A 52 0.06 12.37 -1.53
CA ARG A 52 0.28 12.78 -0.14
C ARG A 52 -0.39 14.11 0.17
N THR A 53 -0.30 15.07 -0.75
CA THR A 53 -0.82 16.43 -0.60
C THR A 53 -2.35 16.43 -0.56
N GLU A 54 -2.98 15.67 -1.46
CA GLU A 54 -4.45 15.54 -1.50
C GLU A 54 -5.01 14.82 -0.28
N GLY A 55 -4.27 13.82 0.24
CA GLY A 55 -4.71 13.01 1.37
C GLY A 55 -4.37 13.57 2.75
N VAL A 56 -3.88 14.81 2.88
CA VAL A 56 -3.42 15.38 4.16
C VAL A 56 -4.52 15.37 5.22
N ASP A 57 -5.73 15.76 4.85
CA ASP A 57 -6.88 15.89 5.76
C ASP A 57 -7.80 14.66 5.75
N GLU A 58 -7.47 13.64 4.95
CA GLU A 58 -8.28 12.43 4.85
C GLU A 58 -8.19 11.61 6.16
N GLU A 59 -9.32 11.10 6.64
CA GLU A 59 -9.41 10.36 7.90
C GLU A 59 -9.06 8.88 7.71
N TYR A 60 -9.44 8.32 6.55
CA TYR A 60 -9.36 6.89 6.27
C TYR A 60 -8.28 6.53 5.27
N GLY A 61 -7.86 5.27 5.34
CA GLY A 61 -6.95 4.67 4.38
C GLY A 61 -5.56 5.31 4.25
N MET A 62 -4.76 4.67 3.42
CA MET A 62 -3.40 5.09 3.15
C MET A 62 -3.33 6.02 1.95
N TRP A 63 -2.67 7.16 2.15
CA TRP A 63 -2.42 8.18 1.13
C TRP A 63 -0.94 8.54 1.11
N GLY A 64 -0.34 8.69 -0.07
CA GLY A 64 1.07 9.08 -0.18
C GLY A 64 2.05 8.13 0.53
N GLY A 65 1.68 6.84 0.66
CA GLY A 65 2.42 5.82 1.42
C GLY A 65 2.34 5.96 2.95
N GLN A 66 1.48 6.83 3.48
CA GLN A 66 1.25 7.03 4.91
C GLN A 66 -0.09 6.45 5.33
N THR A 67 -0.06 5.61 6.37
CA THR A 67 -1.29 5.16 7.05
C THR A 67 -1.99 6.33 7.78
N PRO A 68 -3.28 6.22 8.14
CA PRO A 68 -3.95 7.27 8.92
C PRO A 68 -3.21 7.62 10.22
N LYS A 69 -2.68 6.60 10.90
CA LYS A 69 -1.88 6.79 12.12
C LYS A 69 -0.56 7.50 11.84
N GLU A 70 0.10 7.21 10.74
CA GLU A 70 1.35 7.86 10.34
C GLU A 70 1.12 9.33 9.97
N ARG A 71 0.07 9.59 9.19
CA ARG A 71 -0.38 10.92 8.80
C ARG A 71 -0.69 11.80 10.02
N ARG A 72 -1.51 11.31 10.97
CA ARG A 72 -1.81 12.02 12.23
C ARG A 72 -0.59 12.33 13.09
N ASN A 73 0.44 11.49 13.03
CA ASN A 73 1.65 11.67 13.83
C ASN A 73 2.76 12.43 13.07
N GLY A 74 2.55 12.79 11.79
CA GLY A 74 3.58 13.40 10.96
C GLY A 74 4.81 12.51 10.74
N VAL A 75 4.65 11.18 10.75
CA VAL A 75 5.76 10.23 10.61
C VAL A 75 5.56 9.36 9.38
N TYR A 76 6.60 9.20 8.55
CA TYR A 76 6.60 8.24 7.45
C TYR A 76 7.57 7.09 7.75
N LYS A 77 7.08 5.84 7.81
CA LYS A 77 7.92 4.66 8.04
C LYS A 77 8.01 3.79 6.80
N LYS A 78 9.24 3.64 6.30
CA LYS A 78 9.57 2.62 5.29
C LYS A 78 9.59 1.23 5.93
N THR A 79 9.10 0.25 5.20
CA THR A 79 9.20 -1.19 5.51
C THR A 79 10.67 -1.66 5.49
N LYS A 80 11.02 -2.79 6.10
CA LYS A 80 12.40 -3.34 6.03
C LYS A 80 12.71 -4.01 4.68
N THR A 81 11.66 -4.36 3.93
CA THR A 81 11.72 -5.01 2.62
C THR A 81 10.97 -4.18 1.60
N TYR A 82 11.31 -4.32 0.32
CA TYR A 82 10.59 -3.70 -0.78
C TYR A 82 10.33 -4.75 -1.87
N LEU A 83 9.28 -4.51 -2.65
CA LEU A 83 8.99 -5.25 -3.87
C LEU A 83 9.66 -4.49 -5.03
N PRO A 84 10.54 -5.09 -5.83
CA PRO A 84 11.08 -4.43 -7.01
C PRO A 84 9.98 -3.98 -7.99
N LEU A 85 10.17 -2.85 -8.68
CA LEU A 85 9.18 -2.30 -9.61
C LEU A 85 8.81 -3.30 -10.73
N ASP A 86 9.78 -4.07 -11.21
CA ASP A 86 9.58 -5.14 -12.21
C ASP A 86 8.82 -6.36 -11.70
N LYS A 87 8.32 -6.31 -10.46
CA LYS A 87 7.54 -7.36 -9.79
C LYS A 87 6.21 -6.83 -9.24
N ILE A 88 5.83 -5.59 -9.52
CA ILE A 88 4.56 -5.02 -9.03
C ILE A 88 3.34 -5.75 -9.62
N ASP A 89 3.49 -6.35 -10.80
CA ASP A 89 2.47 -7.15 -11.47
C ASP A 89 2.01 -8.39 -10.69
N VAL A 90 2.80 -8.84 -9.70
CA VAL A 90 2.38 -9.94 -8.80
C VAL A 90 1.41 -9.50 -7.70
N MET A 91 1.12 -8.19 -7.60
CA MET A 91 0.17 -7.67 -6.61
C MET A 91 -1.28 -7.91 -7.07
N PRO A 92 -2.21 -8.17 -6.13
CA PRO A 92 -3.58 -8.51 -6.47
C PRO A 92 -4.33 -7.35 -7.10
N THR A 93 -5.09 -7.64 -8.16
CA THR A 93 -6.02 -6.72 -8.81
C THR A 93 -7.34 -6.63 -8.06
N GLN A 94 -8.11 -5.57 -8.29
CA GLN A 94 -9.45 -5.47 -7.71
C GLN A 94 -10.35 -6.57 -8.26
N ASP A 95 -10.89 -7.37 -7.36
CA ASP A 95 -12.02 -8.26 -7.58
C ASP A 95 -13.10 -7.83 -6.58
N THR A 96 -14.32 -7.58 -7.04
CA THR A 96 -15.41 -7.14 -6.15
C THR A 96 -16.12 -8.29 -5.46
N GLU A 97 -15.87 -9.53 -5.89
CA GLU A 97 -16.55 -10.72 -5.37
C GLU A 97 -15.80 -11.40 -4.23
N VAL A 98 -14.50 -11.10 -4.07
CA VAL A 98 -13.62 -11.82 -3.14
C VAL A 98 -12.84 -10.84 -2.26
N PRO A 99 -12.91 -10.96 -0.92
CA PRO A 99 -12.11 -10.12 -0.04
C PRO A 99 -10.62 -10.43 -0.17
N LEU A 100 -9.77 -9.45 0.14
CA LEU A 100 -8.33 -9.64 0.05
C LEU A 100 -7.82 -10.56 1.15
N TYR A 101 -7.47 -11.80 0.79
CA TYR A 101 -6.86 -12.72 1.75
C TYR A 101 -5.35 -12.45 1.92
N VAL A 102 -5.03 -11.47 2.76
CA VAL A 102 -3.67 -10.97 3.04
C VAL A 102 -2.64 -12.07 3.34
N PRO A 103 -2.93 -13.14 4.13
CA PRO A 103 -1.94 -14.18 4.38
C PRO A 103 -1.44 -14.86 3.10
N GLN A 104 -2.32 -15.12 2.13
CA GLN A 104 -1.93 -15.73 0.85
C GLN A 104 -1.10 -14.78 0.01
N VAL A 105 -1.53 -13.52 -0.12
CA VAL A 105 -0.76 -12.49 -0.86
C VAL A 105 0.67 -12.39 -0.33
N ARG A 106 0.85 -12.43 0.99
CA ARG A 106 2.17 -12.40 1.61
C ARG A 106 3.02 -13.61 1.26
N LEU A 107 2.44 -14.80 1.14
CA LEU A 107 3.15 -16.01 0.69
C LEU A 107 3.57 -15.87 -0.77
N ASP A 108 2.67 -15.38 -1.63
CA ASP A 108 2.90 -15.25 -3.06
C ASP A 108 4.04 -14.28 -3.39
N ILE A 109 4.05 -13.12 -2.72
CA ILE A 109 5.05 -12.08 -2.97
C ILE A 109 6.39 -12.33 -2.25
N ARG A 110 6.44 -13.23 -1.25
CA ARG A 110 7.60 -13.41 -0.36
C ARG A 110 8.91 -13.64 -1.11
N LYS A 111 8.88 -14.43 -2.18
CA LYS A 111 10.05 -14.75 -3.01
C LYS A 111 10.57 -13.57 -3.83
N HIS A 112 9.74 -12.54 -4.02
CA HIS A 112 10.06 -11.34 -4.80
C HIS A 112 10.56 -10.19 -3.93
N LEU A 113 10.30 -10.23 -2.63
CA LEU A 113 10.74 -9.19 -1.70
C LEU A 113 12.26 -9.17 -1.55
N LYS A 114 12.84 -7.98 -1.67
CA LYS A 114 14.25 -7.71 -1.38
C LYS A 114 14.38 -7.00 -0.04
N ARG A 115 15.46 -7.27 0.69
CA ARG A 115 15.80 -6.50 1.90
C ARG A 115 16.35 -5.14 1.50
N ARG A 116 15.94 -4.10 2.21
CA ARG A 116 16.59 -2.79 2.05
C ARG A 116 18.02 -2.86 2.59
N PRO A 117 18.99 -2.25 1.88
CA PRO A 117 20.31 -2.06 2.45
C PRO A 117 20.16 -1.21 3.73
N ARG A 118 20.86 -1.59 4.80
CA ARG A 118 20.98 -0.69 5.96
C ARG A 118 21.83 0.49 5.49
N ASN A 119 21.33 1.71 5.67
CA ASN A 119 22.22 2.87 5.61
C ASN A 119 23.29 2.64 6.67
N LYS A 120 24.55 2.52 6.23
CA LYS A 120 25.69 2.55 7.14
C LYS A 120 25.76 3.99 7.66
N PRO A 121 25.93 4.20 8.99
CA PRO A 121 26.08 5.54 9.54
C PRO A 121 27.28 6.26 8.93
#